data_AF-A0A970W1F9-F1
#
_entry.id   AF-A0A970W1F9-F1
#
_cell.length_a   1.000
_cell.length_b   1.000
_cell.length_c   1.000
_cell.angle_alpha   90.00
_cell.angle_beta   90.00
_cell.angle_gamma   90.00
#
_symmetry.space_group_name_H-M   'P 1'
#
loop_
_entity.id
_entity.type
_entity.pdbx_description
1 polymer ?
#
loop_
_entity_poly.entity_id
_entity_poly.type
_entity_poly.pdbx_seq_one_letter_code
_entity_poly.pdbx_strand_id
1 'polypeptide(L)' 'MSLPTEKDLERCNCSRCPSFIAGDTKLYCVHGKSAKKPIEKGCICRTCPVHVENALKGRAFCLRGQAKE' A
#
# COMPACT_ATOMS: atom_id res chain seq x y z
N MET A 1 -1.77 17.33 6.62
CA MET A 1 -1.17 16.50 5.56
C MET A 1 -2.26 16.12 4.58
N SER A 2 -2.07 16.37 3.29
CA SER A 2 -3.03 15.96 2.25
C SER A 2 -2.94 14.45 2.08
N LEU A 3 -4.06 13.75 2.16
CA LEU A 3 -4.14 12.34 1.83
C LEU A 3 -3.88 12.18 0.31
N PRO A 4 -3.07 11.19 -0.12
CA PRO A 4 -2.82 10.95 -1.54
C PRO A 4 -4.10 10.55 -2.27
N THR A 5 -4.38 11.21 -3.40
CA THR A 5 -5.60 10.99 -4.20
C THR A 5 -5.50 9.76 -5.08
N GLU A 6 -6.64 9.16 -5.45
CA GLU A 6 -6.75 7.93 -6.27
C GLU A 6 -5.87 7.92 -7.53
N LYS A 7 -5.67 9.07 -8.17
CA LYS A 7 -4.77 9.22 -9.34
C LYS A 7 -3.30 9.01 -9.01
N ASP A 8 -2.82 9.48 -7.86
CA ASP A 8 -1.45 9.21 -7.40
C ASP A 8 -1.28 7.72 -7.13
N LEU A 9 -2.36 7.07 -6.70
CA LEU A 9 -2.36 5.66 -6.36
C LEU A 9 -2.18 4.75 -7.60
N GLU A 10 -2.65 5.15 -8.77
CA GLU A 10 -2.42 4.37 -10.01
C GLU A 10 -0.93 4.28 -10.40
N ARG A 11 -0.09 5.17 -9.85
CA ARG A 11 1.37 5.19 -10.09
C ARG A 11 2.11 4.15 -9.26
N CYS A 12 1.44 3.44 -8.33
CA CYS A 12 2.09 2.38 -7.56
C CYS A 12 2.16 1.04 -8.30
N ASN A 13 3.28 0.36 -8.10
CA ASN A 13 3.53 -0.99 -8.59
C ASN A 13 2.81 -2.10 -7.79
N CYS A 14 1.66 -1.82 -7.16
CA CYS A 14 0.99 -2.76 -6.25
C CYS A 14 0.62 -4.09 -6.93
N SER A 15 0.33 -4.08 -8.24
CA SER A 15 0.09 -5.28 -9.03
C SER A 15 1.30 -6.23 -9.11
N ARG A 16 2.52 -5.74 -8.85
CA ARG A 16 3.75 -6.54 -8.78
C ARG A 16 4.11 -6.95 -7.35
N CYS A 17 3.30 -6.60 -6.36
CA CYS A 17 3.61 -6.90 -4.97
C CYS A 17 3.42 -8.41 -4.72
N PRO A 18 4.42 -9.13 -4.18
CA PRO A 18 4.30 -10.57 -3.92
C PRO A 18 3.27 -10.88 -2.82
N SER A 19 2.93 -9.88 -2.00
CA SER A 19 1.86 -9.97 -0.99
C SER A 19 0.50 -9.47 -1.49
N PHE A 20 0.38 -9.03 -2.76
CA PHE A 20 -0.92 -8.60 -3.31
C PHE A 20 -1.75 -9.82 -3.73
N ILE A 21 -3.02 -9.83 -3.34
CA ILE A 21 -3.99 -10.85 -3.77
C ILE A 21 -4.78 -10.29 -4.95
N ALA A 22 -4.83 -11.03 -6.06
CA ALA A 22 -5.61 -10.65 -7.23
C ALA A 22 -7.10 -10.44 -6.85
N GLY A 23 -7.67 -9.31 -7.28
CA GLY A 23 -9.04 -8.91 -6.94
C GLY A 23 -9.22 -8.39 -5.52
N ASP A 24 -8.14 -8.05 -4.81
CA ASP A 24 -8.18 -7.28 -3.57
C ASP A 24 -7.93 -5.78 -3.83
N THR A 25 -8.22 -4.93 -2.85
CA THR A 25 -8.01 -3.48 -2.96
C THR A 25 -6.53 -3.21 -3.17
N LYS A 26 -6.19 -2.54 -4.27
CA LYS A 26 -4.82 -2.05 -4.48
C LYS A 26 -4.53 -0.99 -3.40
N LEU A 27 -3.25 -0.68 -3.18
CA LEU A 27 -2.83 0.52 -2.43
C LEU A 27 -3.09 0.50 -0.93
N TYR A 28 -2.71 -0.60 -0.29
CA TYR A 28 -2.76 -0.74 1.15
C TYR A 28 -2.05 0.36 1.95
N CYS A 29 -1.00 0.98 1.40
CA CYS A 29 -0.32 2.10 2.05
C CYS A 29 -1.20 3.31 2.31
N VAL A 30 -2.30 3.45 1.56
CA VAL A 30 -3.26 4.54 1.67
C VAL A 30 -4.63 4.03 2.10
N HIS A 31 -5.15 2.97 1.48
CA HIS A 31 -6.44 2.38 1.84
C HIS A 31 -6.41 1.60 3.16
N GLY A 32 -5.23 1.23 3.64
CA GLY A 32 -5.06 0.46 4.87
C GLY A 32 -5.17 -1.05 4.66
N LYS A 33 -5.74 -1.73 5.66
CA LYS A 33 -5.71 -3.19 5.74
C LYS A 33 -6.53 -3.82 4.61
N SER A 34 -6.00 -4.88 4.02
CA SER A 34 -6.73 -5.71 3.08
C SER A 34 -7.87 -6.47 3.77
N ALA A 35 -9.02 -6.59 3.10
CA ALA A 35 -10.10 -7.46 3.55
C ALA A 35 -9.74 -8.94 3.44
N LYS A 36 -8.93 -9.32 2.43
CA LYS A 36 -8.60 -10.73 2.14
C LYS A 36 -7.43 -11.32 2.93
N LYS A 37 -6.90 -10.62 3.95
CA LYS A 37 -5.78 -11.08 4.80
C LYS A 37 -4.60 -11.68 3.99
N PRO A 38 -3.88 -10.85 3.21
CA PRO A 38 -2.73 -11.30 2.45
C PRO A 38 -1.62 -11.82 3.35
N ILE A 39 -0.79 -12.71 2.81
CA ILE A 39 0.39 -13.25 3.51
C ILE A 39 1.59 -12.34 3.23
N GLU A 40 2.37 -12.02 4.27
CA GLU A 40 3.60 -11.22 4.13
C GLU A 40 4.68 -12.04 3.40
N LYS A 41 4.72 -11.92 2.07
CA LYS A 41 5.81 -12.48 1.25
C LYS A 41 6.87 -11.45 0.91
N GLY A 42 6.50 -10.17 0.99
CA GLY A 42 7.37 -9.02 0.69
C GLY A 42 6.57 -7.76 0.40
N CYS A 43 7.08 -6.60 0.81
CA CYS A 43 6.41 -5.31 0.64
C CYS A 43 7.28 -4.39 -0.23
N ILE A 44 6.79 -4.12 -1.44
CA ILE A 44 7.43 -3.19 -2.39
C ILE A 44 6.84 -1.77 -2.30
N CYS A 45 6.01 -1.47 -1.30
CA CYS A 45 5.42 -0.13 -1.16
C CYS A 45 6.50 0.96 -1.03
N ARG A 46 7.68 0.65 -0.49
CA ARG A 46 8.83 1.57 -0.40
C ARG A 46 9.37 2.03 -1.74
N THR A 47 9.10 1.29 -2.82
CA THR A 47 9.50 1.68 -4.18
C THR A 47 8.39 2.44 -4.91
N CYS A 48 7.21 2.60 -4.29
CA CYS A 48 6.15 3.39 -4.89
C CYS A 48 6.42 4.90 -4.68
N PRO A 49 6.31 5.72 -5.74
CA PRO A 49 6.46 7.17 -5.62
C PRO A 49 5.52 7.76 -4.56
N VAL A 50 4.27 7.30 -4.47
CA VAL A 50 3.30 7.76 -3.44
C VAL A 50 3.85 7.61 -2.03
N HIS A 51 4.50 6.48 -1.72
CA HIS A 51 5.03 6.23 -0.38
C HIS A 51 6.21 7.17 -0.06
N VAL A 52 7.04 7.47 -1.06
CA VAL A 52 8.18 8.37 -0.94
C VAL A 52 7.72 9.83 -0.85
N GLU A 53 6.84 10.26 -1.76
CA GLU A 53 6.31 11.63 -1.85
C GLU A 53 5.48 12.00 -0.60
N ASN A 54 4.73 11.05 -0.05
CA ASN A 54 3.94 11.26 1.16
C ASN A 54 4.71 10.93 2.45
N ALA A 55 6.01 10.60 2.35
CA ALA A 55 6.86 10.21 3.46
C ALA A 55 6.19 9.22 4.44
N LEU A 56 5.42 8.26 3.90
CA LEU A 56 4.61 7.36 4.70
C LEU A 56 5.54 6.46 5.53
N LYS A 57 5.43 6.52 6.86
CA LYS A 57 6.22 5.66 7.74
C LYS A 57 5.46 4.37 8.02
N GLY A 58 5.95 3.27 7.46
CA GLY A 58 5.37 1.96 7.69
C GLY A 58 5.73 0.94 6.61
N ARG A 59 5.49 -0.33 6.92
CA ARG A 59 5.63 -1.44 5.98
C ARG A 59 4.46 -2.37 6.17
N ALA A 60 4.21 -3.21 5.16
CA ALA A 60 3.19 -4.25 5.25
C ALA A 60 1.80 -3.70 5.63
N PHE A 61 1.43 -2.55 5.07
CA PHE A 61 0.14 -1.90 5.33
C PHE A 61 -1.06 -2.82 5.04
N CYS A 62 -0.89 -3.77 4.11
CA CYS A 62 -1.87 -4.79 3.79
C CYS A 62 -2.20 -5.73 4.96
N LEU A 63 -1.22 -5.98 5.83
CA LEU A 63 -1.33 -6.85 7.01
C LEU A 63 -1.56 -6.04 8.28
N ARG A 64 -0.73 -5.01 8.47
CA ARG A 64 -0.67 -4.20 9.69
C ARG A 64 -1.74 -3.11 9.75
N GLY A 65 -2.40 -2.81 8.64
CA GLY A 65 -3.33 -1.69 8.52
C GLY A 65 -2.64 -0.39 8.11
N GLN A 66 -3.45 0.65 7.88
CA GLN A 66 -3.00 1.98 7.47
C GLN A 66 -1.95 2.50 8.46
N ALA A 67 -1.03 3.36 7.99
CA ALA A 67 -0.15 4.11 8.89
C ALA A 67 -1.03 4.81 9.92
N LYS A 68 -1.04 4.31 11.16
CA LYS A 68 -1.57 5.10 12.27
C LYS A 68 -0.58 6.22 12.53
N GLU A 69 -1.13 7.41 12.78
CA GLU A 69 -0.41 8.64 13.08
C GLU A 69 0.67 8.46 14.15
#